data_AF-A0A0F9BEI1-F1
#
_entry.id   AF-A0A0F9BEI1-F1
#
_cell.length_a   1.000
_cell.length_b   1.000
_cell.length_c   1.000
_cell.angle_alpha   90.00
_cell.angle_beta   90.00
_cell.angle_gamma   90.00
#
_symmetry.space_group_name_H-M   'P 1'
#
loop_
_entity.id
_entity.type
_entity.pdbx_description
1 polymer ?
#
loop_
_entity_poly.entity_id
_entity_poly.type
_entity_poly.pdbx_seq_one_letter_code
_entity_poly.pdbx_strand_id
1 'polypeptide(L)'
;SWEANIARYLNYLMEKGKVVHWEYESHRFEFEKIKRGTRSYLPDFCVILKSGNLEWWEVKGYWTQKAKTAVKRFHKYYPDEKLVIIDKEIYKQIEQEFSSLISEWE
;
A
#
# COMPACT_ATOMS: atom_id res chain seq x y z
N SER A 1 8.88 11.58 -3.41
CA SER A 1 7.78 10.97 -4.20
C SER A 1 6.70 10.48 -3.23
N TRP A 2 5.46 10.21 -3.68
CA TRP A 2 4.38 9.80 -2.77
C TRP A 2 4.73 8.51 -1.99
N GLU A 3 5.28 7.50 -2.66
CA GLU A 3 5.73 6.26 -2.01
C GLU A 3 6.80 6.51 -0.95
N ALA A 4 7.81 7.34 -1.26
CA ALA A 4 8.85 7.67 -0.31
C ALA A 4 8.29 8.38 0.94
N ASN A 5 7.31 9.28 0.75
CA ASN A 5 6.65 9.95 1.86
C ASN A 5 5.76 8.99 2.68
N ILE A 6 5.10 8.04 2.03
CA ILE A 6 4.37 6.97 2.73
C ILE A 6 5.32 6.06 3.51
N ALA A 7 6.50 5.73 2.99
CA ALA A 7 7.53 5.00 3.74
C ALA A 7 7.98 5.77 5.00
N ARG A 8 8.20 7.09 4.88
CA ARG A 8 8.52 7.95 6.03
C ARG A 8 7.35 8.02 7.02
N TYR A 9 6.12 8.08 6.53
CA TYR A 9 4.92 8.02 7.35
C TYR A 9 4.79 6.68 8.09
N LEU A 10 5.09 5.56 7.44
CA LEU A 10 5.12 4.24 8.08
C LEU A 10 6.19 4.15 9.17
N ASN A 11 7.38 4.75 8.96
CA ASN A 11 8.40 4.87 10.01
C ASN A 11 7.88 5.69 11.20
N TYR A 12 7.24 6.83 10.94
CA TYR A 12 6.60 7.62 12.00
C TYR A 12 5.53 6.83 12.75
N LEU A 13 4.70 6.04 12.06
CA LEU A 13 3.71 5.17 12.69
C LEU A 13 4.35 4.03 13.52
N MET A 14 5.52 3.53 13.11
CA MET A 14 6.30 2.60 13.91
C MET A 14 6.80 3.24 15.21
N GLU A 15 7.35 4.45 15.14
CA GLU A 15 7.79 5.20 16.32
C GLU A 15 6.64 5.49 17.31
N LYS A 16 5.42 5.72 16.79
CA LYS A 16 4.21 5.86 17.63
C LYS A 16 3.63 4.53 18.10
N GLY A 17 4.24 3.40 17.74
CA GLY A 17 3.80 2.06 18.11
C GLY A 17 2.46 1.65 17.50
N LYS A 18 2.03 2.28 16.40
CA LYS A 18 0.81 1.92 15.66
C LYS A 18 1.07 0.81 14.63
N VAL A 19 2.25 0.84 14.01
CA VAL A 19 2.77 -0.20 13.11
C VAL A 19 3.88 -0.93 13.86
N VAL A 20 3.90 -2.26 13.76
CA VAL A 20 4.95 -3.11 14.32
C VAL A 20 6.12 -3.22 13.35
N HIS A 21 5.79 -3.44 12.07
CA HIS A 21 6.76 -3.62 11.01
C HIS A 21 6.13 -3.30 9.65
N TRP A 22 6.94 -2.90 8.68
CA TRP A 22 6.52 -2.80 7.29
C TRP A 22 7.67 -3.18 6.34
N GLU A 23 7.33 -3.63 5.15
CA GLU A 23 8.27 -3.98 4.08
C GLU A 23 7.84 -3.35 2.75
N TYR A 24 8.80 -2.98 1.90
CA TYR A 24 8.55 -2.45 0.56
C TYR A 24 8.57 -3.56 -0.49
N GLU A 25 7.56 -3.63 -1.35
CA GLU A 25 7.46 -4.56 -2.48
C GLU A 25 7.81 -6.02 -2.13
N SER A 26 7.48 -6.48 -0.91
CA SER A 26 8.00 -7.76 -0.40
C SER A 26 7.28 -9.00 -0.91
N HIS A 27 6.03 -8.87 -1.37
CA HIS A 27 5.23 -10.03 -1.77
C HIS A 27 4.45 -9.82 -3.07
N ARG A 28 4.73 -10.69 -4.05
CA ARG A 28 4.01 -10.74 -5.31
C ARG A 28 2.91 -11.80 -5.27
N PHE A 29 1.68 -11.35 -5.49
CA PHE A 29 0.50 -12.19 -5.64
C PHE A 29 0.32 -12.65 -7.08
N GLU A 30 0.35 -13.96 -7.31
CA GLU A 30 0.16 -14.55 -8.65
C GLU A 30 -1.32 -14.89 -8.91
N PHE A 31 -1.80 -14.68 -10.13
CA PHE A 31 -3.16 -15.03 -10.55
C PHE A 31 -3.12 -16.26 -11.46
N GLU A 32 -2.96 -17.44 -10.87
CA GLU A 32 -2.59 -18.68 -11.57
C GLU A 32 -3.51 -19.05 -12.76
N LYS A 33 -4.82 -18.76 -12.68
CA LYS A 33 -5.76 -19.10 -13.77
C LYS A 33 -5.72 -18.08 -14.92
N ILE A 34 -4.96 -16.99 -14.79
CA ILE A 34 -4.80 -15.96 -15.81
C ILE A 34 -3.58 -16.26 -16.69
N LYS A 35 -3.83 -16.57 -17.96
CA LYS A 35 -2.76 -16.91 -18.94
C LYS A 35 -2.25 -15.70 -19.74
N ARG A 36 -2.98 -14.59 -19.80
CA ARG A 36 -2.64 -13.38 -20.56
C ARG A 36 -3.07 -12.09 -19.82
N GLY A 37 -2.35 -10.99 -20.05
CA GLY A 37 -2.62 -9.69 -19.42
C GLY A 37 -2.04 -9.55 -18.02
N THR A 38 -2.80 -8.96 -17.09
CA THR A 38 -2.37 -8.76 -15.69
C THR A 38 -2.32 -10.08 -14.92
N ARG A 39 -1.16 -10.73 -14.86
CA ARG A 39 -1.00 -12.07 -14.27
C ARG A 39 -0.62 -12.09 -12.80
N SER A 40 -0.14 -10.96 -12.29
CA SER A 40 0.20 -10.81 -10.88
C SER A 40 -0.08 -9.40 -10.41
N TYR A 41 0.01 -9.23 -9.11
CA TYR A 41 -0.11 -7.96 -8.42
C TYR A 41 0.95 -7.89 -7.32
N LEU A 42 1.60 -6.75 -7.21
CA LEU A 42 2.62 -6.48 -6.20
C LEU A 42 2.20 -5.17 -5.55
N PRO A 43 1.63 -5.21 -4.33
CA PRO A 43 1.39 -4.02 -3.55
C PRO A 43 2.70 -3.34 -3.17
N ASP A 44 2.65 -2.03 -2.95
CA ASP A 44 3.85 -1.25 -2.63
C ASP A 44 4.37 -1.57 -1.22
N PHE A 45 3.49 -1.83 -0.25
CA PHE A 45 3.89 -2.12 1.13
C PHE A 45 3.12 -3.30 1.75
N CYS A 46 3.83 -4.08 2.56
CA CYS A 46 3.28 -4.98 3.57
C CYS A 46 3.34 -4.27 4.93
N VAL A 47 2.24 -4.15 5.66
CA VAL A 47 2.16 -3.42 6.94
C VAL A 47 1.56 -4.30 8.01
N ILE A 48 2.30 -4.51 9.10
CA ILE A 48 1.83 -5.24 10.28
C ILE A 48 1.42 -4.22 11.34
N LEU A 49 0.13 -4.16 11.65
CA LEU A 49 -0.42 -3.26 12.66
C LEU A 49 -0.13 -3.77 14.08
N LYS A 50 -0.21 -2.88 15.08
CA LYS A 50 -0.11 -3.24 16.51
C LYS A 50 -1.08 -4.35 16.93
N SER A 51 -2.25 -4.43 16.29
CA SER A 51 -3.23 -5.49 16.58
C SER A 51 -2.80 -6.88 16.10
N GLY A 52 -1.72 -6.99 15.33
CA GLY A 52 -1.28 -8.21 14.66
C GLY A 52 -1.91 -8.40 13.28
N ASN A 53 -2.79 -7.49 12.84
CA ASN A 53 -3.38 -7.55 11.51
C ASN A 53 -2.35 -7.15 10.44
N LEU A 54 -2.32 -7.91 9.36
CA LEU A 54 -1.52 -7.62 8.17
C LEU A 54 -2.39 -6.87 7.15
N GLU A 55 -1.85 -5.79 6.58
CA GLU A 55 -2.47 -5.01 5.51
C GLU A 55 -1.49 -4.78 4.37
N TRP A 56 -2.01 -4.74 3.15
CA TRP A 56 -1.28 -4.37 1.95
C TRP A 56 -1.62 -2.94 1.59
N TRP A 57 -0.64 -2.06 1.49
CA TRP A 57 -0.89 -0.66 1.14
C TRP A 57 -0.38 -0.39 -0.28
N GLU A 58 -1.23 0.22 -1.12
CA GLU A 58 -0.93 0.62 -2.50
C GLU A 58 -1.11 2.13 -2.66
N VAL A 59 -0.04 2.81 -3.05
CA VAL A 59 -0.03 4.23 -3.37
C VAL A 59 -0.51 4.43 -4.80
N LYS A 60 -1.56 5.25 -4.97
CA LYS A 60 -2.20 5.45 -6.27
C LYS A 60 -2.46 6.90 -6.61
N GLY A 61 -1.58 7.47 -7.45
CA GLY A 61 -1.82 8.79 -8.05
C GLY A 61 -2.79 8.77 -9.24
N TYR A 62 -2.84 7.66 -10.01
CA TYR A 62 -3.68 7.55 -11.21
C TYR A 62 -4.11 6.11 -11.50
N TRP A 63 -5.35 5.95 -11.96
CA TRP A 63 -5.94 4.65 -12.27
C TRP A 63 -5.91 4.32 -13.76
N THR A 64 -4.97 3.46 -14.15
CA THR A 64 -5.00 2.81 -15.47
C THR A 64 -5.94 1.60 -15.49
N GLN A 65 -6.40 1.19 -16.67
CA GLN A 65 -7.20 -0.03 -16.81
C GLN A 65 -6.48 -1.28 -16.29
N LYS A 66 -5.14 -1.34 -16.47
CA LYS A 66 -4.29 -2.41 -15.96
C LYS A 66 -4.32 -2.45 -14.43
N ALA A 67 -4.18 -1.31 -13.76
CA ALA A 67 -4.22 -1.21 -12.31
C ALA A 67 -5.60 -1.60 -11.75
N LYS A 68 -6.69 -1.09 -12.33
CA LYS A 68 -8.06 -1.47 -11.95
C LYS A 68 -8.26 -2.99 -12.07
N THR A 69 -7.73 -3.58 -13.15
CA THR A 69 -7.80 -5.03 -13.37
C THR A 69 -6.98 -5.82 -12.35
N ALA A 70 -5.79 -5.33 -11.98
CA ALA A 70 -4.94 -5.95 -10.96
C ALA A 70 -5.64 -6.01 -9.62
N VAL A 71 -6.14 -4.86 -9.14
CA VAL A 71 -6.84 -4.74 -7.86
C VAL A 71 -8.12 -5.57 -7.84
N LYS A 72 -8.91 -5.56 -8.93
CA LYS A 72 -10.11 -6.42 -9.02
C LYS A 72 -9.75 -7.92 -8.97
N ARG A 73 -8.64 -8.32 -9.58
CA ARG A 73 -8.17 -9.72 -9.54
C ARG A 73 -7.63 -10.08 -8.17
N PHE A 74 -6.91 -9.17 -7.51
CA PHE A 74 -6.43 -9.36 -6.14
C PHE A 74 -7.58 -9.70 -5.19
N HIS A 75 -8.60 -8.85 -5.10
CA HIS A 75 -9.78 -9.12 -4.26
C HIS A 75 -10.52 -10.43 -4.61
N LYS A 76 -10.42 -10.89 -5.87
CA LYS A 76 -11.05 -12.15 -6.30
C LYS A 76 -10.23 -13.38 -5.91
N TYR A 77 -8.90 -13.31 -6.01
CA TYR A 77 -8.01 -14.45 -5.74
C TYR A 77 -7.63 -14.55 -4.26
N TYR A 78 -7.58 -13.42 -3.58
CA TYR A 78 -7.12 -13.27 -2.21
C TYR A 78 -8.17 -12.49 -1.40
N PRO A 79 -9.39 -13.05 -1.20
CA PRO A 79 -10.48 -12.34 -0.54
C PRO A 79 -10.24 -12.06 0.94
N ASP A 80 -9.34 -12.83 1.57
CA ASP A 80 -9.00 -12.68 2.99
C ASP A 80 -7.90 -11.63 3.23
N GLU A 81 -7.22 -11.19 2.17
CA GLU A 81 -6.17 -10.18 2.26
C GLU A 81 -6.75 -8.76 2.25
N LYS A 82 -6.30 -7.91 3.16
CA LYS A 82 -6.77 -6.53 3.27
C LYS A 82 -5.89 -5.59 2.45
N LEU A 83 -6.45 -5.03 1.37
CA LEU A 83 -5.79 -4.00 0.57
C LEU A 83 -6.30 -2.60 0.95
N VAL A 84 -5.38 -1.70 1.28
CA VAL A 84 -5.63 -0.28 1.53
C VAL A 84 -5.06 0.51 0.35
N ILE A 85 -5.94 1.21 -0.37
CA ILE A 85 -5.50 2.12 -1.43
C ILE A 85 -5.27 3.50 -0.82
N ILE A 86 -4.08 4.03 -0.99
CA ILE A 86 -3.72 5.40 -0.67
C ILE A 86 -3.84 6.20 -1.97
N ASP A 87 -5.06 6.64 -2.26
CA ASP A 87 -5.32 7.50 -3.40
C ASP A 87 -4.91 8.96 -3.13
N LYS A 88 -5.20 9.85 -4.09
CA LYS A 88 -4.84 11.26 -3.98
C LYS A 88 -5.45 11.92 -2.76
N GLU A 89 -6.70 11.61 -2.46
CA GLU A 89 -7.46 12.17 -1.36
C GLU A 89 -6.83 11.76 -0.02
N ILE A 90 -6.58 10.47 0.18
CA ILE A 90 -5.94 9.95 1.40
C ILE A 90 -4.51 10.46 1.53
N TYR A 91 -3.73 10.43 0.44
CA TYR A 91 -2.37 10.94 0.44
C TYR A 91 -2.32 12.40 0.87
N LYS A 92 -3.23 13.24 0.35
CA LYS A 92 -3.28 14.67 0.71
C LYS A 92 -3.67 14.91 2.16
N GLN A 93 -4.54 14.06 2.73
CA GLN A 93 -4.85 14.13 4.17
C GLN A 93 -3.61 13.80 5.01
N ILE A 94 -2.89 12.74 4.68
CA ILE A 94 -1.65 12.36 5.37
C ILE A 94 -0.61 13.48 5.23
N GLU A 95 -0.42 14.01 4.03
CA GLU A 95 0.53 15.10 3.77
C GLU A 95 0.18 16.34 4.59
N GLN A 96 -1.09 16.76 4.62
CA GLN A 96 -1.51 17.94 5.38
C GLN A 96 -1.26 17.79 6.88
N GLU A 97 -1.47 16.59 7.44
CA GLU A 97 -1.35 16.35 8.88
C GLU A 97 0.10 16.10 9.32
N PHE A 98 0.91 15.41 8.49
CA PHE A 98 2.19 14.86 8.92
C PHE A 98 3.43 15.43 8.21
N SER A 99 3.30 16.12 7.07
CA SER A 99 4.47 16.61 6.32
C SER A 99 5.36 17.57 7.12
N SER A 100 4.79 18.34 8.05
CA SER A 100 5.54 19.24 8.94
C SER A 100 6.17 18.54 10.14
N LEU A 101 5.71 17.32 10.47
CA LEU A 101 6.16 16.53 11.62
C LEU A 101 7.26 15.53 11.24
N ILE A 102 7.36 15.19 9.95
CA ILE A 102 8.25 14.16 9.43
C ILE A 102 9.35 14.85 8.62
N SER A 103 10.61 14.65 9.03
CA SER A 103 11.75 15.22 8.32
C SER A 103 11.90 14.65 6.90
N GLU A 104 12.43 15.47 5.99
CA GLU A 104 12.69 15.08 4.59
C GLU A 104 11.42 14.69 3.79
N TRP A 105 10.26 15.26 4.14
CA TRP A 105 9.05 15.13 3.32
C TRP A 105 9.23 15.84 1.96
N GLU A 106 8.95 15.12 0.86
CA GLU A 106 9.17 15.60 -0.52
C GLU A 106 7.92 16.07 -1.26
#